data_AF-A0A2J6IBJ2-F1
#
_entry.id   AF-A0A2J6IBJ2-F1
#
_cell.length_a   1.000
_cell.length_b   1.000
_cell.length_c   1.000
_cell.angle_alpha   90.00
_cell.angle_beta   90.00
_cell.angle_gamma   90.00
#
_symmetry.space_group_name_H-M   'P 1'
#
loop_
_entity.id
_entity.type
_entity.pdbx_description
1 polymer ?
#
loop_
_entity_poly.entity_id
_entity_poly.type
_entity_poly.pdbx_seq_one_letter_code
_entity_poly.pdbx_strand_id
1 'polypeptide(L)'
;MNKNKSVIKNLLSYTVIIIVLLMASCEGGTTFTKTIENKSSETIIIKLYTVYGSNDPITINSYESKEIYWDDQMGRFVDDSYNCMDVIDTVEITITNNKKLLKDIMDSANWLNESKGGRNSREDCTFIITD
;
A
#
# COMPACT_ATOMS: atom_id res chain seq x y z
N MET A 1 -53.81 12.19 26.65
CA MET A 1 -52.37 12.55 26.77
C MET A 1 -51.39 11.44 26.33
N ASN A 2 -51.79 10.49 25.45
CA ASN A 2 -50.97 9.31 25.10
C ASN A 2 -50.47 9.24 23.64
N LYS A 3 -51.03 9.99 22.69
CA LYS A 3 -50.62 9.92 21.27
C LYS A 3 -49.21 10.51 21.03
N ASN A 4 -48.88 11.65 21.64
CA ASN A 4 -47.58 12.29 21.44
C ASN A 4 -46.40 11.45 21.98
N LYS A 5 -46.59 10.71 23.08
CA LYS A 5 -45.56 9.81 23.62
C LYS A 5 -45.27 8.62 22.69
N SER A 6 -46.29 8.11 21.98
CA SER A 6 -46.13 7.00 21.03
C SER A 6 -45.38 7.43 19.77
N VAL A 7 -45.70 8.62 19.23
CA VAL A 7 -45.04 9.15 18.03
C VAL A 7 -43.57 9.48 18.32
N ILE A 8 -43.25 10.08 19.47
CA ILE A 8 -41.88 10.39 19.88
C ILE A 8 -41.06 9.11 20.10
N LYS A 9 -41.64 8.06 20.72
CA LYS A 9 -40.98 6.75 20.85
C LYS A 9 -40.67 6.12 19.49
N ASN A 10 -41.63 6.14 18.56
CA ASN A 10 -41.42 5.62 17.21
C ASN A 10 -40.34 6.42 16.48
N LEU A 11 -40.33 7.75 16.60
CA LEU A 11 -39.33 8.63 15.98
C LEU A 11 -37.92 8.36 16.54
N LEU A 12 -37.77 8.22 17.86
CA LEU A 12 -36.52 7.87 18.52
C LEU A 12 -35.98 6.49 18.08
N SER A 13 -36.87 5.51 17.93
CA SER A 13 -36.50 4.17 17.45
C SER A 13 -35.98 4.18 16.01
N TYR A 14 -36.58 4.96 15.10
CA TYR A 14 -36.08 5.09 13.72
C TYR A 14 -34.73 5.81 13.66
N THR A 15 -34.52 6.84 14.46
CA THR A 15 -33.22 7.55 14.52
C THR A 15 -32.09 6.62 14.98
N VAL A 16 -32.34 5.76 15.99
CA VAL A 16 -31.35 4.78 16.45
C VAL A 16 -31.04 3.75 15.38
N ILE A 17 -32.04 3.25 14.65
CA ILE A 17 -31.83 2.28 13.56
C ILE A 17 -31.01 2.90 12.42
N ILE A 18 -31.28 4.15 12.04
CA ILE A 18 -30.52 4.87 11.01
C ILE A 18 -29.07 5.07 11.45
N ILE A 19 -28.84 5.46 12.71
CA ILE A 19 -27.48 5.61 13.25
C ILE A 19 -26.73 4.27 13.24
N VAL A 20 -27.37 3.17 13.63
CA VAL A 20 -26.76 1.82 13.60
C VAL A 20 -26.42 1.39 12.17
N LEU A 21 -27.28 1.67 11.19
CA LEU A 21 -27.02 1.37 9.78
C LEU A 21 -25.85 2.20 9.22
N LEU A 22 -25.76 3.48 9.60
CA LEU A 22 -24.66 4.35 9.18
C LEU A 22 -23.32 3.94 9.81
N MET A 23 -23.31 3.47 11.07
CA MET A 23 -22.09 3.01 11.75
C MET A 23 -21.58 1.63 11.29
N ALA A 24 -22.36 0.88 10.51
CA ALA A 24 -21.92 -0.41 9.96
C ALA A 24 -20.92 -0.26 8.78
N SER A 25 -20.78 0.94 8.21
CA SER A 25 -20.08 1.18 6.93
C SER A 25 -18.64 1.70 7.07
N CYS A 26 -17.82 1.10 7.94
CA CYS A 26 -16.37 1.33 7.88
C CYS A 26 -15.74 0.28 6.94
N GLU A 27 -15.76 0.50 5.63
CA GLU A 27 -15.16 -0.45 4.70
C GLU A 27 -13.67 -0.64 5.02
N GLY A 28 -13.25 -1.89 5.18
CA GLY A 28 -11.84 -2.22 5.34
C GLY A 28 -11.11 -2.16 4.00
N GLY A 29 -9.81 -2.39 3.99
CA GLY A 29 -9.03 -2.35 2.76
C GLY A 29 -7.59 -2.80 2.97
N THR A 30 -6.79 -2.67 1.93
CA THR A 30 -5.37 -3.01 1.96
C THR A 30 -4.52 -1.81 1.59
N THR A 31 -3.55 -1.49 2.45
CA THR A 31 -2.48 -0.55 2.13
C THR A 31 -1.29 -1.30 1.55
N PHE A 32 -0.75 -0.83 0.42
CA PHE A 32 0.41 -1.39 -0.26
C PHE A 32 1.57 -0.42 -0.15
N THR A 33 2.74 -0.89 0.28
CA THR A 33 3.96 -0.08 0.28
C THR A 33 5.10 -0.81 -0.44
N LYS A 34 5.97 -0.04 -1.10
CA LYS A 34 7.22 -0.55 -1.66
C LYS A 34 8.37 0.31 -1.20
N THR A 35 9.37 -0.32 -0.61
CA THR A 35 10.55 0.33 -0.07
C THR A 35 11.81 -0.22 -0.72
N ILE A 36 12.73 0.66 -1.06
CA ILE A 36 14.09 0.29 -1.43
C ILE A 36 15.01 0.59 -0.26
N GLU A 37 15.70 -0.45 0.22
CA GLU A 37 16.81 -0.30 1.15
C GLU A 37 18.12 -0.32 0.38
N ASN A 38 18.76 0.84 0.24
CA ASN A 38 20.08 0.93 -0.35
C ASN A 38 21.14 0.70 0.72
N LYS A 39 21.70 -0.51 0.81
CA LYS A 39 22.84 -0.84 1.69
C LYS A 39 24.18 -0.81 0.94
N SER A 40 24.21 -0.22 -0.25
CA SER A 40 25.43 -0.06 -1.05
C SER A 40 26.07 1.30 -0.85
N SER A 41 27.30 1.41 -1.33
CA SER A 41 28.06 2.67 -1.41
C SER A 41 27.58 3.63 -2.51
N GLU A 42 26.66 3.20 -3.38
CA GLU A 42 26.20 3.96 -4.54
C GLU A 42 24.94 4.78 -4.25
N THR A 43 24.69 5.79 -5.07
CA THR A 43 23.38 6.44 -5.16
C THR A 43 22.55 5.81 -6.25
N ILE A 44 21.25 5.63 -5.97
CA ILE A 44 20.32 4.92 -6.83
C ILE A 44 19.19 5.88 -7.19
N ILE A 45 18.89 5.97 -8.48
CA ILE A 45 17.77 6.75 -9.00
C ILE A 45 16.80 5.76 -9.63
N ILE A 46 15.59 5.70 -9.11
CA ILE A 46 14.54 4.79 -9.57
C ILE A 46 13.35 5.59 -10.06
N LYS A 47 12.81 5.21 -11.22
CA LYS A 47 11.51 5.66 -11.70
C LYS A 47 10.61 4.45 -11.91
N LEU A 48 9.46 4.46 -11.24
CA LEU A 48 8.47 3.40 -11.34
C LEU A 48 7.40 3.76 -12.37
N TYR A 49 7.07 2.78 -13.20
CA TYR A 49 5.89 2.75 -14.03
C TYR A 49 4.98 1.67 -13.48
N THR A 50 3.77 2.07 -13.13
CA THR A 50 2.73 1.22 -12.55
C THR A 50 1.53 1.15 -13.48
N VAL A 51 0.65 0.19 -13.24
CA VAL A 51 -0.63 0.07 -13.94
C VAL A 51 -1.51 1.33 -13.80
N TYR A 52 -1.23 2.19 -12.82
CA TYR A 52 -1.94 3.44 -12.55
C TYR A 52 -1.24 4.69 -13.11
N GLY A 53 -0.04 4.54 -13.67
CA GLY A 53 0.79 5.64 -14.18
C GLY A 53 2.24 5.60 -13.66
N SER A 54 3.00 6.66 -13.92
CA SER A 54 4.40 6.75 -13.51
C SER A 54 4.64 7.84 -12.47
N ASN A 55 5.57 7.58 -11.56
CA ASN A 55 6.05 8.59 -10.61
C ASN A 55 7.23 9.38 -11.17
N ASP A 56 7.54 10.50 -10.53
CA ASP A 56 8.82 11.19 -10.73
C ASP A 56 9.99 10.31 -10.25
N PRO A 57 11.19 10.44 -10.84
CA PRO A 57 12.37 9.72 -10.37
C PRO A 57 12.68 10.02 -8.89
N ILE A 58 12.94 8.97 -8.13
CA ILE A 58 13.29 9.03 -6.71
C ILE A 58 14.77 8.71 -6.56
N THR A 59 15.51 9.67 -5.98
CA THR A 59 16.90 9.46 -5.56
C THR A 59 16.94 8.87 -4.17
N ILE A 60 17.72 7.80 -4.02
CA ILE A 60 17.99 7.05 -2.80
C ILE A 60 19.51 7.06 -2.61
N ASN A 61 19.98 7.79 -1.63
CA ASN A 61 21.41 7.93 -1.35
C ASN A 61 21.97 6.62 -0.78
N SER A 62 23.31 6.54 -0.73
CA SER A 62 24.00 5.44 -0.09
C SER A 62 23.55 5.27 1.36
N TYR A 63 23.30 4.02 1.77
CA TYR A 63 22.83 3.65 3.11
C TYR A 63 21.48 4.26 3.52
N GLU A 64 20.67 4.71 2.54
CA GLU A 64 19.31 5.24 2.76
C GLU A 64 18.24 4.17 2.50
N SER A 65 17.12 4.25 3.21
CA SER A 65 15.89 3.51 2.92
C SER A 65 14.79 4.48 2.53
N LYS A 66 14.06 4.19 1.45
CA LYS A 66 13.04 5.08 0.92
C LYS A 66 11.84 4.33 0.37
N GLU A 67 10.65 4.78 0.74
CA GLU A 67 9.41 4.36 0.12
C GLU A 67 9.34 4.95 -1.30
N ILE A 68 9.08 4.09 -2.27
CA ILE A 68 9.01 4.43 -3.71
C ILE A 68 7.59 4.29 -4.27
N TYR A 69 6.70 3.64 -3.54
CA TYR A 69 5.29 3.47 -3.89
C TYR A 69 4.45 3.32 -2.61
N TRP A 70 3.29 3.96 -2.61
CA TRP A 70 2.28 3.84 -1.59
C TRP A 70 0.90 3.92 -2.23
N ASP A 71 0.00 3.05 -1.83
CA ASP A 71 -1.39 3.05 -2.28
C ASP A 71 -2.31 2.44 -1.22
N ASP A 72 -3.48 3.03 -1.02
CA ASP A 72 -4.47 2.56 -0.04
C ASP A 72 -5.79 2.27 -0.75
N GLN A 73 -6.16 0.99 -0.78
CA GLN A 73 -7.31 0.53 -1.54
C GLN A 73 -8.42 0.03 -0.61
N MET A 74 -9.43 0.89 -0.43
CA MET A 74 -10.67 0.54 0.26
C MET A 74 -11.43 -0.56 -0.50
N GLY A 75 -11.99 -1.52 0.24
CA GLY A 75 -12.77 -2.64 -0.30
C GLY A 75 -11.93 -3.75 -0.94
N ARG A 76 -10.62 -3.53 -1.15
CA ARG A 76 -9.72 -4.53 -1.70
C ARG A 76 -9.00 -5.27 -0.58
N PHE A 77 -9.14 -6.59 -0.60
CA PHE A 77 -8.38 -7.51 0.22
C PHE A 77 -7.59 -8.42 -0.72
N VAL A 78 -6.35 -8.68 -0.34
CA VAL A 78 -5.51 -9.64 -1.05
C VAL A 78 -5.40 -10.92 -0.25
N ASP A 79 -5.18 -12.02 -0.95
CA ASP A 79 -4.89 -13.32 -0.37
C ASP A 79 -3.40 -13.66 -0.54
N ASP A 80 -3.03 -14.91 -0.23
CA ASP A 80 -1.65 -15.40 -0.32
C ASP A 80 -1.09 -15.42 -1.76
N SER A 81 -1.89 -15.06 -2.78
CA SER A 81 -1.43 -14.94 -4.17
C SER A 81 -0.81 -13.59 -4.51
N TYR A 82 -0.97 -12.58 -3.65
CA TYR A 82 -0.36 -11.26 -3.87
C TYR A 82 1.16 -11.36 -3.95
N ASN A 83 1.73 -10.66 -4.92
CA ASN A 83 3.16 -10.50 -5.04
C ASN A 83 3.57 -9.03 -5.16
N CYS A 84 4.81 -8.75 -4.77
CA CYS A 84 5.36 -7.40 -4.78
C CYS A 84 5.52 -6.77 -6.17
N MET A 85 5.19 -7.49 -7.24
CA MET A 85 5.24 -7.00 -8.62
C MET A 85 3.86 -6.68 -9.21
N ASP A 86 2.76 -7.03 -8.54
CA ASP A 86 1.38 -6.96 -9.09
C ASP A 86 0.94 -5.60 -9.62
N VAL A 87 1.57 -4.51 -9.17
CA VAL A 87 1.25 -3.14 -9.59
C VAL A 87 2.36 -2.46 -10.38
N ILE A 88 3.52 -3.11 -10.55
CA ILE A 88 4.68 -2.53 -11.24
C ILE A 88 4.74 -3.10 -12.66
N ASP A 89 4.65 -2.23 -13.66
CA ASP A 89 4.79 -2.61 -15.07
C ASP A 89 6.27 -2.61 -15.48
N THR A 90 7.00 -1.56 -15.11
CA THR A 90 8.40 -1.37 -15.51
C THR A 90 9.13 -0.50 -14.51
N VAL A 91 10.43 -0.74 -14.36
CA VAL A 91 11.32 0.09 -13.55
C VAL A 91 12.47 0.61 -14.41
N GLU A 92 12.67 1.92 -14.41
CA GLU A 92 13.91 2.53 -14.87
C GLU A 92 14.82 2.74 -13.66
N ILE A 93 16.06 2.24 -13.74
CA ILE A 93 17.04 2.39 -12.68
C ILE A 93 18.37 2.91 -13.23
N THR A 94 18.92 3.90 -12.55
CA THR A 94 20.28 4.39 -12.76
C THR A 94 21.05 4.30 -11.46
N ILE A 95 22.25 3.74 -11.51
CA ILE A 95 23.14 3.61 -10.35
C ILE A 95 24.41 4.40 -10.67
N THR A 96 24.92 5.14 -9.68
CA THR A 96 26.20 5.85 -9.84
C THR A 96 27.34 4.91 -10.21
N ASN A 97 28.39 5.48 -10.81
CA ASN A 97 29.58 4.74 -11.26
C ASN A 97 29.28 3.65 -12.30
N ASN A 98 28.15 3.73 -13.01
CA ASN A 98 27.71 2.76 -14.02
C ASN A 98 27.61 1.32 -13.49
N LYS A 99 27.38 1.14 -12.19
CA LYS A 99 27.12 -0.17 -11.60
C LYS A 99 25.74 -0.70 -12.04
N LYS A 100 25.52 -1.99 -11.82
CA LYS A 100 24.27 -2.70 -12.11
C LYS A 100 23.79 -3.43 -10.87
N LEU A 101 22.48 -3.68 -10.79
CA LEU A 101 21.93 -4.52 -9.75
C LEU A 101 22.39 -5.98 -9.93
N LEU A 102 22.68 -6.63 -8.80
CA LEU A 102 22.92 -8.08 -8.76
C LEU A 102 21.61 -8.88 -8.82
N LYS A 103 20.54 -8.32 -8.27
CA LYS A 103 19.19 -8.90 -8.24
C LYS A 103 18.29 -8.16 -9.22
N ASP A 104 17.43 -8.90 -9.90
CA ASP A 104 16.42 -8.27 -10.76
C ASP A 104 15.32 -7.66 -9.90
N ILE A 105 15.09 -6.36 -10.06
CA ILE A 105 14.02 -5.63 -9.38
C ILE A 105 12.63 -6.03 -9.88
N MET A 106 12.55 -6.60 -11.09
CA MET A 106 11.30 -7.09 -11.67
C MET A 106 10.96 -8.53 -11.29
N ASP A 107 11.84 -9.21 -10.54
CA ASP A 107 11.60 -10.56 -10.03
C ASP A 107 11.05 -10.49 -8.61
N SER A 108 9.80 -10.94 -8.44
CA SER A 108 9.10 -10.93 -7.14
C SER A 108 9.83 -11.71 -6.05
N ALA A 109 10.64 -12.71 -6.40
CA ALA A 109 11.40 -13.49 -5.42
C ALA A 109 12.54 -12.70 -4.75
N ASN A 110 12.94 -11.57 -5.34
CA ASN A 110 13.97 -10.69 -4.76
C ASN A 110 13.40 -9.68 -3.76
N TRP A 111 12.08 -9.63 -3.60
CA TRP A 111 11.40 -8.77 -2.64
C TRP A 111 11.06 -9.54 -1.36
N LEU A 112 11.23 -8.87 -0.23
CA LEU A 112 10.69 -9.32 1.05
C LEU A 112 9.27 -8.79 1.18
N ASN A 113 8.29 -9.67 1.36
CA ASN A 113 6.90 -9.28 1.62
C ASN A 113 6.57 -9.51 3.10
N GLU A 114 6.06 -8.48 3.78
CA GLU A 114 5.44 -8.58 5.09
C GLU A 114 3.93 -8.28 4.98
N SER A 115 3.13 -9.34 5.06
CA SER A 115 1.66 -9.25 5.03
C SER A 115 1.09 -9.14 6.44
N LYS A 116 0.23 -8.16 6.67
CA LYS A 116 -0.53 -7.98 7.92
C LYS A 116 -2.01 -8.08 7.59
N GLY A 117 -2.67 -9.16 8.00
CA GLY A 117 -4.10 -9.36 7.79
C GLY A 117 -4.97 -8.52 8.73
N GLY A 118 -6.27 -8.49 8.47
CA GLY A 118 -7.28 -7.83 9.29
C GLY A 118 -8.25 -7.00 8.46
N ARG A 119 -9.07 -6.17 9.12
CA ARG A 119 -9.98 -5.24 8.43
C ARG A 119 -9.21 -4.19 7.62
N ASN A 120 -8.07 -3.74 8.13
CA ASN A 120 -7.15 -2.86 7.43
C ASN A 120 -5.86 -3.65 7.24
N SER A 121 -5.83 -4.46 6.19
CA SER A 121 -4.67 -5.26 5.83
C SER A 121 -3.55 -4.38 5.26
N ARG A 122 -2.34 -4.91 5.25
CA ARG A 122 -1.18 -4.21 4.73
C ARG A 122 -0.19 -5.18 4.10
N GLU A 123 0.32 -4.81 2.93
CA GLU A 123 1.36 -5.53 2.23
C GLU A 123 2.59 -4.62 2.08
N ASP A 124 3.64 -4.95 2.83
CA ASP A 124 4.88 -4.17 2.87
C ASP A 124 5.97 -4.90 2.09
N CYS A 125 6.35 -4.36 0.92
CA CYS A 125 7.35 -4.95 0.04
C CYS A 125 8.69 -4.22 0.15
N THR A 126 9.78 -4.93 0.45
CA THR A 126 11.13 -4.36 0.56
C THR A 126 12.11 -5.00 -0.41
N PHE A 127 12.80 -4.20 -1.21
CA PHE A 127 13.91 -4.63 -2.05
C PHE A 127 15.23 -4.09 -1.49
N ILE A 128 16.19 -4.99 -1.25
CA ILE A 128 17.47 -4.63 -0.63
C ILE A 128 18.57 -4.66 -1.68
N ILE A 129 19.29 -3.55 -1.80
CA ILE A 129 20.42 -3.38 -2.71
C ILE A 129 21.71 -3.38 -1.89
N THR A 130 22.68 -4.18 -2.30
CA THR A 130 24.00 -4.31 -1.68
C THR A 130 25.09 -4.09 -2.73
N ASP A 131 26.33 -3.89 -2.30
CA ASP A 131 27.51 -3.81 -3.19
C ASP A 131 27.73 -5.10 -4.00
#